data_AF-A0A075I327-F1
#
_entry.id   AF-A0A075I327-F1
#
_cell.length_a   1.000
_cell.length_b   1.000
_cell.length_c   1.000
_cell.angle_alpha   90.00
_cell.angle_beta   90.00
_cell.angle_gamma   90.00
#
_symmetry.space_group_name_H-M   'P 1'
#
loop_
_entity.id
_entity.type
_entity.pdbx_description
1 polymer ?
#
loop_
_entity_poly.entity_id
_entity_poly.type
_entity_poly.pdbx_seq_one_letter_code
_entity_poly.pdbx_strand_id
1 'polypeptide(L)' 'MKGFDFNNFVKLLKNGEIKVDIRIGQYEDGSPHDHGTGFRVFPDKLDLCFSKRKKSFE' A
#
# COMPACT_ATOMS: atom_id res chain seq x y z
N MET A 1 -6.67 -8.29 -9.51
CA MET A 1 -7.53 -7.46 -8.64
C MET A 1 -8.63 -6.82 -9.49
N LYS A 2 -9.84 -7.40 -9.55
CA LYS A 2 -10.96 -6.73 -10.26
C LYS A 2 -11.47 -5.59 -9.38
N GLY A 3 -11.65 -4.40 -9.97
CA GLY A 3 -12.23 -3.25 -9.28
C GLY A 3 -11.25 -2.34 -8.53
N PHE A 4 -9.93 -2.61 -8.57
CA PHE A 4 -8.95 -1.63 -8.08
C PHE A 4 -9.07 -0.34 -8.88
N ASP A 5 -9.02 0.80 -8.20
CA ASP A 5 -9.18 2.12 -8.81
C ASP A 5 -7.91 2.94 -8.59
N PHE A 6 -7.19 3.18 -9.68
CA PHE A 6 -5.93 3.93 -9.66
C PHE A 6 -6.12 5.40 -9.26
N ASN A 7 -7.24 6.02 -9.65
CA ASN A 7 -7.51 7.41 -9.27
C ASN A 7 -7.78 7.52 -7.77
N ASN A 8 -8.50 6.56 -7.19
CA ASN A 8 -8.67 6.47 -5.73
C ASN A 8 -7.34 6.21 -5.04
N PHE A 9 -6.50 5.32 -5.56
CA PHE A 9 -5.15 5.09 -5.04
C PHE A 9 -4.33 6.39 -4.99
N VAL A 10 -4.29 7.15 -6.09
CA VAL A 10 -3.57 8.44 -6.13
C VAL A 10 -4.18 9.45 -5.15
N LYS A 11 -5.50 9.48 -5.01
CA LYS A 11 -6.19 10.35 -4.04
C LYS A 11 -5.80 9.99 -2.60
N LEU A 12 -5.87 8.71 -2.23
CA LEU A 12 -5.51 8.22 -0.90
C LEU A 12 -4.02 8.40 -0.59
N LEU A 13 -3.16 8.35 -1.62
CA LEU A 13 -1.74 8.68 -1.48
C LEU A 13 -1.55 10.18 -1.17
N LYS A 14 -2.23 11.06 -1.91
CA LYS A 14 -2.17 12.52 -1.66
C LYS A 14 -2.74 12.92 -0.31
N ASN A 15 -3.79 12.24 0.14
CA ASN A 15 -4.45 12.49 1.42
C ASN A 15 -3.72 11.84 2.61
N GLY A 16 -2.79 10.92 2.35
CA GLY A 16 -1.94 10.31 3.36
C GLY A 16 -2.51 9.05 4.01
N GLU A 17 -3.62 8.48 3.52
CA GLU A 17 -4.05 7.14 3.93
C GLU A 17 -3.14 6.04 3.40
N ILE A 18 -2.62 6.21 2.18
CA ILE A 18 -1.54 5.36 1.64
C ILE A 18 -0.21 6.03 1.97
N LYS A 19 0.72 5.25 2.53
CA LYS A 19 2.08 5.68 2.86
C LYS A 19 3.06 5.13 1.84
N VAL A 20 4.05 5.96 1.47
CA VAL A 20 5.26 5.52 0.78
C VAL A 20 6.24 5.07 1.84
N ASP A 21 6.61 3.79 1.80
CA ASP A 21 7.50 3.15 2.76
C ASP A 21 8.84 2.88 2.07
N ILE A 22 9.89 3.61 2.46
CA ILE A 22 11.26 3.39 1.99
C ILE A 22 11.89 2.32 2.88
N ARG A 23 12.14 1.14 2.31
CA ARG A 23 12.51 -0.07 3.07
C ARG A 23 13.94 -0.50 2.77
N ILE A 24 14.87 0.40 3.04
CA ILE A 24 16.31 0.16 2.85
C ILE A 24 16.91 -0.10 4.23
N GLY A 25 17.39 -1.33 4.44
CA GLY A 25 18.10 -1.78 5.62
C GLY A 25 19.49 -2.32 5.27
N GLN A 26 19.94 -3.29 6.06
CA GLN A 26 21.26 -3.91 5.93
C GLN A 26 21.13 -5.42 6.18
N TYR A 27 21.90 -6.24 5.46
CA TYR A 27 22.08 -7.67 5.76
C TYR A 27 23.04 -7.84 6.94
N GLU A 28 23.09 -9.05 7.52
CA GLU A 28 23.97 -9.36 8.66
C GLU A 28 25.46 -9.11 8.36
N ASP A 29 25.86 -9.20 7.09
CA ASP A 29 27.24 -8.97 6.63
C ASP A 29 27.56 -7.48 6.39
N GLY A 30 26.62 -6.58 6.66
CA GLY A 30 26.80 -5.14 6.47
C GLY A 30 26.49 -4.64 5.06
N SER A 31 26.17 -5.52 4.11
CA SER A 31 25.79 -5.09 2.76
C SER A 31 24.38 -4.44 2.74
N PRO A 32 24.13 -3.44 1.87
CA PRO A 32 22.81 -2.82 1.77
C PRO A 32 21.71 -3.82 1.42
N HIS A 33 20.57 -3.74 2.12
CA HIS A 33 19.40 -4.57 1.86
C HIS A 33 18.22 -3.68 1.48
N ASP A 34 18.01 -3.49 0.18
CA ASP A 34 16.84 -2.79 -0.34
C ASP A 34 15.70 -3.79 -0.57
N HIS A 35 14.63 -3.70 0.23
CA HIS A 35 13.42 -4.50 0.05
C HIS A 35 12.46 -3.93 -1.02
N GLY A 36 12.79 -2.77 -1.58
CA GLY A 36 11.99 -1.98 -2.53
C GLY A 36 11.00 -1.05 -1.84
N THR A 37 10.68 0.06 -2.50
CA THR A 37 9.66 1.01 -2.03
C THR A 37 8.27 0.36 -1.98
N GLY A 38 7.62 0.40 -0.83
CA GLY A 38 6.27 -0.14 -0.62
C GLY A 38 5.21 0.96 -0.58
N PHE A 39 4.03 0.68 -1.13
CA PHE A 39 2.82 1.47 -0.86
C PHE A 39 1.96 0.73 0.16
N ARG A 40 1.75 1.32 1.33
CA ARG A 40 1.09 0.65 2.46
C ARG A 40 -0.16 1.40 2.89
N VAL A 41 -1.19 0.66 3.27
CA VAL A 41 -2.47 1.17 3.76
C VAL A 41 -2.89 0.35 4.97
N PHE A 42 -3.59 0.94 5.93
CA PHE A 42 -4.16 0.18 7.04
C PHE A 42 -5.22 -0.81 6.53
N PRO A 43 -5.34 -2.02 7.11
CA PRO A 43 -6.27 -3.04 6.63
C PRO A 43 -7.73 -2.57 6.55
N ASP A 44 -8.18 -1.78 7.53
CA ASP A 44 -9.54 -1.20 7.59
C ASP A 44 -9.82 -0.17 6.48
N LYS A 45 -8.75 0.33 5.83
CA LYS A 45 -8.81 1.29 4.72
C LYS A 45 -8.52 0.66 3.36
N LEU A 46 -8.16 -0.62 3.29
CA LEU A 46 -7.81 -1.30 2.04
C LEU A 46 -8.93 -1.23 0.99
N ASP A 47 -10.18 -1.35 1.44
CA ASP A 47 -11.37 -1.27 0.59
C ASP A 47 -11.47 0.06 -0.19
N LEU A 48 -10.90 1.16 0.35
CA LEU A 48 -10.92 2.47 -0.30
C LEU A 48 -10.14 2.47 -1.63
N CYS A 49 -9.23 1.52 -1.82
CA CYS A 49 -8.46 1.36 -3.06
C CYS A 49 -9.29 0.79 -4.22
N PHE A 50 -10.56 0.43 -4.01
CA PHE A 50 -11.42 -0.22 -5.00
C PHE A 50 -12.67 0.63 -5.32
N SER A 51 -13.11 0.60 -6.58
CA SER A 51 -14.30 1.33 -7.06
C SER A 51 -15.63 0.65 -6.70
N LYS A 52 -15.62 -0.67 -6.43
CA LYS A 52 -16.82 -1.46 -6.07
C LYS A 52 -16.50 -2.39 -4.91
N ARG A 53 -17.25 -2.28 -3.80
CA ARG A 53 -17.16 -3.21 -2.68
C ARG A 53 -17.76 -4.56 -3.05
N LYS A 54 -17.02 -5.64 -2.80
CA LYS A 54 -17.60 -6.84 -2.18
C LYS A 54 -17.26 -6.73 -0.70
N LYS A 55 -18.25 -6.47 0.17
CA LYS A 55 -18.05 -6.77 1.59
C LYS A 55 -17.80 -8.27 1.67
N SER A 56 -16.59 -8.70 2.01
CA SER A 56 -16.39 -10.03 2.58
C SER A 56 -17.04 -9.97 3.95
N PHE A 57 -18.30 -10.38 4.04
CA PHE A 57 -18.83 -10.84 5.31
C PHE A 57 -18.15 -12.19 5.55
N GLU A 58 -17.18 -12.16 6.46
CA GLU A 58 -16.80 -13.34 7.24
C GLU A 58 -17.44 -13.17 8.62
#